data_AF-W1UC01-F1
#
_entry.id   AF-W1UC01-F1
#
_cell.length_a   1.000
_cell.length_b   1.000
_cell.length_c   1.000
_cell.angle_alpha   90.00
_cell.angle_beta   90.00
_cell.angle_gamma   90.00
#
_symmetry.space_group_name_H-M   'P 1'
#
loop_
_entity.id
_entity.type
_entity.pdbx_description
1 polymer ?
#
loop_
_entity_poly.entity_id
_entity_poly.type
_entity_poly.pdbx_seq_one_letter_code
_entity_poly.pdbx_strand_id
1 'polypeptide(L)'
;MFNGNPNSRTLKVKGLEITLNYFFAALINLIDFALLFISWIPGLKNILDFMYRNPDIIEKQIPFLFGGSKGHRNFITHSVFNPVFLIYIFISSKLCVIFSLTPLNTILRPLLFLIGLCFVCHLLCDTMPKHWKGFANIKVYFFTHLISFSPITSKAWLYIGSFLSFSLLCEMIIFV
;
A
#
# COMPACT_ATOMS: atom_id res chain seq x y z
N MET A 1 -1.29 -16.85 4.19
CA MET A 1 -1.12 -17.25 5.60
C MET A 1 0.33 -17.00 6.00
N PHE A 2 0.59 -16.15 6.99
CA PHE A 2 1.95 -15.75 7.39
C PHE A 2 2.59 -16.90 8.20
N ASN A 3 3.67 -17.49 7.68
CA ASN A 3 4.35 -18.62 8.31
C ASN A 3 5.48 -18.10 9.20
N GLY A 4 5.20 -17.90 10.50
CA GLY A 4 6.04 -17.21 11.48
C GLY A 4 7.36 -17.89 11.86
N ASN A 5 8.13 -18.41 10.90
CA ASN A 5 9.41 -19.06 11.17
C ASN A 5 10.61 -18.12 10.87
N PRO A 6 11.24 -17.51 11.89
CA PRO A 6 12.35 -16.60 11.69
C PRO A 6 13.62 -17.41 11.35
N ASN A 7 14.02 -17.36 10.08
CA ASN A 7 15.24 -18.01 9.63
C ASN A 7 16.45 -17.33 10.31
N SER A 8 17.50 -18.08 10.67
CA SER A 8 18.64 -17.57 11.45
C SER A 8 19.50 -16.51 10.75
N ARG A 9 19.20 -16.20 9.48
CA ARG A 9 19.85 -15.18 8.65
C ARG A 9 18.99 -13.94 8.39
N THR A 10 17.74 -13.91 8.86
CA THR A 10 16.97 -12.66 8.93
C THR A 10 17.61 -11.80 10.01
N LEU A 11 17.86 -10.51 9.73
CA LEU A 11 18.33 -9.57 10.74
C LEU A 11 17.52 -9.75 12.01
N LYS A 12 18.19 -9.94 13.16
CA LYS A 12 17.50 -9.95 14.45
C LYS A 12 16.90 -8.57 14.66
N VAL A 13 15.61 -8.47 14.38
CA VAL A 13 14.74 -7.36 14.73
C VAL A 13 14.87 -7.19 16.25
N LYS A 14 15.16 -5.96 16.72
CA LYS A 14 15.39 -5.72 18.16
C LYS A 14 14.22 -4.97 18.78
N GLY A 15 13.78 -5.40 19.96
CA GLY A 15 12.89 -4.67 20.87
C GLY A 15 11.68 -4.02 20.19
N LEU A 16 11.69 -2.69 20.14
CA LEU A 16 10.61 -1.84 19.61
C LEU A 16 10.11 -2.25 18.22
N GLU A 17 11.02 -2.66 17.33
CA GLU A 17 10.66 -3.03 15.96
C GLU A 17 9.85 -4.34 15.91
N ILE A 18 10.05 -5.26 16.86
CA ILE A 18 9.23 -6.47 16.99
C ILE A 18 7.80 -6.06 17.33
N THR A 19 7.64 -5.20 18.34
CA THR A 19 6.32 -4.73 18.80
C THR A 19 5.56 -4.00 17.69
N LEU A 20 6.24 -3.09 16.97
CA LEU A 20 5.65 -2.37 15.84
C LEU A 20 5.21 -3.33 14.72
N ASN A 21 6.03 -4.31 14.37
CA ASN A 21 5.67 -5.32 13.38
C ASN A 21 4.46 -6.15 13.81
N TYR A 22 4.36 -6.53 15.09
CA TYR A 22 3.19 -7.24 15.61
C TYR A 22 1.92 -6.38 15.52
N PHE A 23 1.99 -5.11 15.91
CA PHE A 23 0.86 -4.19 15.83
C PHE A 23 0.40 -4.01 14.38
N PHE A 24 1.33 -3.74 13.46
CA PHE A 24 0.98 -3.60 12.04
C PHE A 24 0.46 -4.92 11.45
N ALA A 25 1.00 -6.08 11.84
CA ALA A 25 0.49 -7.36 11.38
C ALA A 25 -0.95 -7.61 11.88
N ALA A 26 -1.25 -7.27 13.13
CA ALA A 26 -2.61 -7.35 13.66
C ALA A 26 -3.56 -6.40 12.92
N LEU A 27 -3.14 -5.16 12.67
CA LEU A 27 -3.90 -4.16 11.91
C LEU A 27 -4.20 -4.63 10.49
N ILE A 28 -3.18 -5.10 9.76
CA ILE A 28 -3.32 -5.61 8.39
C ILE A 28 -4.26 -6.80 8.37
N ASN A 29 -4.12 -7.77 9.29
CA ASN A 29 -5.02 -8.93 9.36
C ASN A 29 -6.47 -8.53 9.66
N LEU A 30 -6.68 -7.51 10.50
CA LEU A 30 -8.02 -6.98 10.77
C LEU A 30 -8.64 -6.36 9.51
N ILE A 31 -7.85 -5.60 8.76
CA ILE A 31 -8.30 -4.98 7.51
C ILE A 31 -8.55 -6.05 6.45
N ASP A 32 -7.67 -7.03 6.29
CA ASP A 32 -7.85 -8.17 5.39
C ASP A 32 -9.12 -8.95 5.72
N PHE A 33 -9.44 -9.13 7.00
CA PHE A 33 -10.70 -9.74 7.43
C PHE A 33 -11.92 -8.93 6.98
N ALA A 34 -11.88 -7.59 7.08
CA ALA A 34 -12.96 -6.74 6.56
C ALA A 34 -13.05 -6.80 5.02
N LEU A 35 -11.91 -6.80 4.34
CA LEU A 35 -11.82 -6.90 2.88
C LEU A 35 -12.30 -8.26 2.34
N LEU A 36 -12.19 -9.33 3.13
CA LEU A 36 -12.69 -10.65 2.77
C LEU A 36 -14.16 -10.61 2.38
N PHE A 37 -15.00 -9.91 3.15
CA PHE A 37 -16.43 -9.78 2.85
C PHE A 37 -16.68 -8.98 1.58
N ILE A 38 -15.90 -7.92 1.35
CA ILE A 38 -15.99 -7.11 0.12
C ILE A 38 -15.59 -7.95 -1.10
N SER A 39 -14.60 -8.83 -0.94
CA SER A 39 -14.10 -9.70 -2.02
C SER A 39 -15.13 -10.74 -2.51
N TRP A 40 -16.21 -10.98 -1.75
CA TRP A 40 -17.29 -11.88 -2.18
C TRP A 40 -18.19 -11.25 -3.24
N ILE A 41 -18.16 -9.92 -3.39
CA ILE A 41 -18.93 -9.21 -4.41
C ILE A 41 -18.16 -9.25 -5.74
N PRO A 42 -18.72 -9.86 -6.80
CA PRO A 42 -18.12 -9.86 -8.13
C PRO A 42 -17.90 -8.43 -8.63
N GLY A 43 -16.76 -8.16 -9.27
CA GLY A 43 -16.37 -6.80 -9.69
C GLY A 43 -15.57 -6.05 -8.63
N LEU A 44 -16.05 -5.97 -7.38
CA LEU A 44 -15.29 -5.35 -6.28
C LEU A 44 -14.01 -6.13 -5.95
N LYS A 45 -14.05 -7.46 -6.04
CA LYS A 45 -12.85 -8.31 -5.95
C LYS A 45 -11.76 -7.88 -6.93
N ASN A 46 -12.11 -7.59 -8.19
CA ASN A 46 -11.15 -7.20 -9.20
C ASN A 46 -10.52 -5.83 -8.89
N ILE A 47 -11.33 -4.90 -8.37
CA ILE A 47 -10.85 -3.58 -7.93
C ILE A 47 -9.90 -3.74 -6.74
N LEU A 48 -10.25 -4.57 -5.76
CA LEU A 48 -9.39 -4.87 -4.61
C LEU A 48 -8.06 -5.49 -5.03
N ASP A 49 -8.10 -6.55 -5.85
CA ASP A 49 -6.90 -7.21 -6.36
C ASP A 49 -6.02 -6.24 -7.15
N PHE A 50 -6.63 -5.35 -7.95
CA PHE A 50 -5.91 -4.32 -8.69
C PHE A 50 -5.28 -3.30 -7.75
N MET A 51 -6.03 -2.76 -6.78
CA MET A 51 -5.51 -1.78 -5.82
C MET A 51 -4.39 -2.34 -4.96
N TYR A 52 -4.47 -3.61 -4.54
CA TYR A 52 -3.43 -4.29 -3.77
C TYR A 52 -2.14 -4.48 -4.58
N ARG A 53 -2.25 -4.80 -5.87
CA ARG A 53 -1.12 -5.16 -6.73
C ARG A 53 -0.61 -4.00 -7.60
N ASN A 54 -1.29 -2.87 -7.60
CA ASN A 54 -0.94 -1.74 -8.46
C ASN A 54 0.53 -1.30 -8.33
N PRO A 55 1.20 -1.34 -7.16
CA PRO A 55 2.58 -0.86 -7.06
C PRO A 55 3.53 -1.72 -7.90
N ASP A 56 3.29 -3.03 -7.89
CA ASP A 56 4.06 -4.03 -8.63
C ASP A 56 3.67 -4.07 -10.12
N ILE A 57 2.40 -3.86 -10.44
CA ILE A 57 1.91 -3.90 -11.83
C ILE A 57 2.48 -2.73 -12.63
N ILE A 58 2.42 -1.51 -12.09
CA ILE A 58 2.91 -0.30 -12.78
C ILE A 58 4.41 -0.41 -13.03
N GLU A 59 5.16 -0.89 -12.04
CA GLU A 59 6.61 -1.13 -12.13
C GLU A 59 6.96 -2.10 -13.27
N LYS A 60 6.18 -3.18 -13.43
CA LYS A 60 6.37 -4.17 -14.51
C LYS A 60 5.95 -3.67 -15.89
N GLN A 61 4.87 -2.90 -15.98
CA GLN A 61 4.31 -2.46 -17.27
C GLN A 61 5.08 -1.30 -17.88
N ILE A 62 5.67 -0.43 -17.05
CA ILE A 62 6.41 0.74 -17.52
C ILE A 62 7.80 0.75 -16.86
N PRO A 63 8.65 -0.26 -17.15
CA PRO A 63 9.90 -0.46 -16.45
C PRO A 63 10.87 0.70 -16.68
N PHE A 64 10.86 1.33 -17.87
CA PHE A 64 11.74 2.46 -18.17
C PHE A 64 11.53 3.67 -17.23
N LEU A 65 10.30 3.91 -16.77
CA LEU A 65 9.98 5.02 -15.86
C LEU A 65 9.96 4.58 -14.39
N PHE A 66 9.55 3.33 -14.12
CA PHE A 66 9.19 2.91 -12.78
C PHE A 66 9.88 1.64 -12.26
N GLY A 67 10.84 1.02 -12.95
CA GLY A 67 11.34 -0.27 -12.46
C GLY A 67 12.68 -0.78 -12.96
N GLY A 68 13.11 -0.47 -14.17
CA GLY A 68 14.11 -1.28 -14.86
C GLY A 68 13.78 -2.79 -14.84
N SER A 69 14.56 -3.61 -15.53
CA SER A 69 14.40 -5.09 -15.48
C SER A 69 14.81 -5.73 -14.13
N LYS A 70 15.24 -4.92 -13.15
CA LYS A 70 15.83 -5.37 -11.87
C LYS A 70 15.22 -4.68 -10.64
N GLY A 71 14.23 -3.80 -10.80
CA GLY A 71 13.60 -3.07 -9.71
C GLY A 71 12.51 -3.87 -9.04
N HIS A 72 12.52 -3.82 -7.72
CA HIS A 72 11.32 -3.97 -6.91
C HIS A 72 11.28 -2.72 -6.05
N ARG A 73 10.10 -2.12 -5.90
CA ARG A 73 9.81 -0.99 -5.02
C ARG A 73 10.35 0.36 -5.51
N ASN A 74 9.72 0.92 -6.52
CA ASN A 74 10.04 2.25 -7.01
C ASN A 74 9.49 3.36 -6.09
N PHE A 75 10.24 4.46 -6.03
CA PHE A 75 9.92 5.64 -5.22
C PHE A 75 8.51 6.17 -5.45
N ILE A 76 8.05 6.20 -6.70
CA ILE A 76 6.72 6.70 -7.08
C ILE A 76 5.67 5.64 -6.81
N THR A 77 5.86 4.40 -7.30
CA THR A 77 4.83 3.36 -7.20
C THR A 77 4.59 2.87 -5.78
N HIS A 78 5.60 2.91 -4.91
CA HIS A 78 5.49 2.55 -3.49
C HIS A 78 5.48 3.79 -2.60
N SER A 79 4.61 4.74 -2.94
CA SER A 79 4.39 5.97 -2.18
C SER A 79 2.99 6.53 -2.42
N VAL A 80 2.67 7.62 -1.72
CA VAL A 80 1.46 8.41 -1.96
C VAL A 80 1.34 8.93 -3.40
N PHE A 81 2.45 9.03 -4.14
CA PHE A 81 2.47 9.47 -5.54
C PHE A 81 2.10 8.39 -6.53
N ASN A 82 1.72 7.19 -6.07
CA ASN A 82 1.28 6.12 -6.96
C ASN A 82 0.11 6.61 -7.84
N PRO A 83 0.25 6.59 -9.17
CA PRO A 83 -0.73 7.21 -10.06
C PRO A 83 -2.09 6.50 -10.01
N VAL A 84 -2.12 5.18 -9.79
CA VAL A 84 -3.37 4.43 -9.64
C VAL A 84 -4.07 4.82 -8.34
N PHE A 85 -3.32 4.95 -7.25
CA PHE A 85 -3.87 5.42 -5.97
C PHE A 85 -4.43 6.84 -6.08
N LEU A 86 -3.72 7.76 -6.75
CA LEU A 86 -4.20 9.13 -6.94
C LEU A 86 -5.46 9.19 -7.81
N ILE A 87 -5.51 8.43 -8.91
CA ILE A 87 -6.72 8.32 -9.75
C ILE A 87 -7.87 7.75 -8.93
N TYR A 88 -7.60 6.74 -8.11
CA TYR A 88 -8.59 6.14 -7.22
C TYR A 88 -9.17 7.17 -6.24
N ILE A 89 -8.33 7.95 -5.55
CA ILE A 89 -8.77 9.03 -4.65
C ILE A 89 -9.62 10.05 -5.40
N PHE A 90 -9.16 10.48 -6.58
CA PHE A 90 -9.88 11.46 -7.39
C PHE A 90 -11.28 10.96 -7.76
N ILE A 91 -11.40 9.77 -8.35
CA ILE A 91 -12.71 9.20 -8.74
C ILE A 91 -13.60 8.99 -7.51
N SER A 92 -13.06 8.41 -6.45
CA SER A 92 -13.79 8.14 -5.21
C SER A 92 -14.32 9.43 -4.58
N SER A 93 -13.53 10.50 -4.56
CA SER A 93 -13.98 11.81 -4.07
C SER A 93 -15.18 12.34 -4.86
N LYS A 94 -15.17 12.21 -6.19
CA LYS A 94 -16.29 12.65 -7.03
C LYS A 94 -17.53 11.80 -6.82
N LEU A 95 -17.39 10.49 -6.66
CA LEU A 95 -18.51 9.61 -6.34
C LEU A 95 -19.14 10.00 -4.99
N CYS A 96 -18.34 10.26 -3.96
CA CYS A 96 -18.82 10.70 -2.65
C CYS A 96 -19.57 12.05 -2.73
N VAL A 97 -19.16 12.99 -3.60
CA VAL A 97 -19.88 14.26 -3.83
C VAL A 97 -21.22 14.01 -4.52
N ILE A 98 -21.21 13.24 -5.61
CA ILE A 98 -22.41 12.95 -6.43
C ILE A 98 -23.50 12.29 -5.59
N PHE A 99 -23.11 11.34 -4.74
CA PHE A 99 -24.05 10.59 -3.90
C PHE A 99 -24.27 11.23 -2.53
N SER A 100 -23.69 12.39 -2.22
CA SER A 100 -23.64 12.98 -0.87
C SER A 100 -24.99 13.02 -0.14
N LEU A 101 -26.08 13.35 -0.84
CA LEU A 101 -27.44 13.46 -0.31
C LEU A 101 -28.26 12.16 -0.38
N THR A 102 -27.65 11.06 -0.81
CA THR A 102 -28.33 9.77 -0.96
C THR A 102 -28.00 8.84 0.21
N PRO A 103 -28.95 7.98 0.65
CA PRO A 103 -28.65 6.95 1.65
C PRO A 103 -27.50 6.03 1.26
N LEU A 104 -27.28 5.82 -0.05
CA LEU A 104 -26.18 5.02 -0.59
C LEU A 104 -24.80 5.51 -0.13
N ASN A 105 -24.63 6.82 0.12
CA ASN A 105 -23.39 7.42 0.56
C ASN A 105 -22.87 6.83 1.89
N THR A 106 -23.79 6.43 2.78
CA THR A 106 -23.46 5.84 4.09
C THR A 106 -22.74 4.49 3.97
N ILE A 107 -23.00 3.76 2.89
CA ILE A 107 -22.36 2.47 2.58
C ILE A 107 -21.15 2.69 1.66
N LEU A 108 -21.30 3.57 0.67
CA LEU A 108 -20.28 3.83 -0.33
C LEU A 108 -18.99 4.39 0.27
N ARG A 109 -19.07 5.33 1.22
CA ARG A 109 -17.89 5.95 1.85
C ARG A 109 -17.02 4.94 2.60
N PRO A 110 -17.55 4.14 3.56
CA PRO A 110 -16.76 3.09 4.21
C PRO A 110 -16.20 2.07 3.22
N LEU A 111 -16.96 1.72 2.17
CA LEU A 111 -16.51 0.77 1.16
C LEU A 111 -15.29 1.30 0.39
N LEU A 112 -15.36 2.53 -0.11
CA LEU A 112 -14.26 3.18 -0.79
C LEU A 112 -13.06 3.38 0.16
N PHE A 113 -13.31 3.74 1.41
CA PHE A 113 -12.25 3.81 2.41
C PHE A 113 -11.47 2.51 2.52
N LEU A 114 -12.19 1.39 2.69
CA LEU A 114 -11.58 0.08 2.91
C LEU A 114 -10.79 -0.39 1.69
N ILE A 115 -11.33 -0.17 0.48
CA ILE A 115 -10.62 -0.46 -0.77
C ILE A 115 -9.32 0.35 -0.85
N GLY A 116 -9.37 1.66 -0.55
CA GLY A 116 -8.18 2.51 -0.53
C GLY A 116 -7.17 2.13 0.56
N LEU A 117 -7.66 1.70 1.73
CA LEU A 117 -6.84 1.27 2.86
C LEU A 117 -5.99 0.03 2.53
N CYS A 118 -6.41 -0.77 1.55
CA CYS A 118 -5.62 -1.88 1.00
C CYS A 118 -4.25 -1.41 0.51
N PHE A 119 -4.18 -0.25 -0.15
CA PHE A 119 -2.92 0.34 -0.60
C PHE A 119 -2.03 0.76 0.57
N VAL A 120 -2.60 1.36 1.61
CA VAL A 120 -1.86 1.72 2.84
C VAL A 120 -1.28 0.47 3.51
N CYS A 121 -2.09 -0.59 3.59
CA CYS A 121 -1.65 -1.88 4.16
C CYS A 121 -0.53 -2.52 3.34
N HIS A 122 -0.59 -2.41 2.01
CA HIS A 122 0.50 -2.86 1.13
C HIS A 122 1.82 -2.14 1.48
N LEU A 123 1.80 -0.80 1.60
CA LEU A 123 3.00 -0.04 1.96
C LEU A 123 3.55 -0.41 3.34
N LEU A 124 2.67 -0.60 4.33
CA LEU A 124 3.05 -1.03 5.68
C LEU A 124 3.62 -2.44 5.69
N CYS A 125 3.02 -3.38 4.95
CA CYS A 125 3.53 -4.75 4.78
C CYS A 125 4.96 -4.74 4.23
N ASP A 126 5.25 -3.79 3.35
CA ASP A 126 6.56 -3.65 2.74
C ASP A 126 7.66 -3.14 3.69
N THR A 127 7.28 -2.57 4.84
CA THR A 127 8.21 -2.21 5.94
C THR A 127 8.65 -3.41 6.78
N MET A 128 7.88 -4.49 6.77
CA MET A 128 8.12 -5.65 7.61
C MET A 128 9.31 -6.47 7.11
N PRO A 129 10.05 -7.12 8.03
CA PRO A 129 11.14 -8.00 7.66
C PRO A 129 10.62 -9.17 6.81
N LYS A 130 11.21 -9.29 5.62
CA LYS A 130 10.91 -10.37 4.68
C LYS A 130 11.70 -11.63 5.06
N HIS A 131 11.09 -12.81 4.98
CA HIS A 131 11.73 -14.13 5.23
C HIS A 131 12.91 -14.49 4.28
N TRP A 132 13.21 -13.66 3.29
CA TRP A 132 14.11 -13.94 2.17
C TRP A 132 15.35 -13.05 2.27
N LYS A 133 16.51 -13.60 1.87
CA LYS A 133 17.81 -12.93 1.99
C LYS A 133 17.88 -11.68 1.11
N GLY A 134 17.80 -10.50 1.73
CA GLY A 134 18.08 -9.22 1.09
C GLY A 134 17.22 -8.08 1.63
N PHE A 135 17.69 -6.85 1.46
CA PHE A 135 16.88 -5.66 1.68
C PHE A 135 16.23 -5.25 0.35
N ALA A 136 14.90 -5.29 0.30
CA ALA A 136 14.15 -4.73 -0.82
C ALA A 136 14.01 -3.22 -0.63
N ASN A 137 15.04 -2.49 -1.06
CA ASN A 137 15.14 -1.05 -0.90
C ASN A 137 14.30 -0.29 -1.93
N ILE A 138 13.87 0.91 -1.56
CA ILE A 138 13.24 1.85 -2.49
C ILE A 138 14.27 2.28 -3.53
N LYS A 139 13.84 2.30 -4.80
CA LYS A 139 14.66 2.66 -5.95
C LYS A 139 14.13 3.93 -6.59
N VAL A 140 15.03 4.89 -6.79
CA VAL A 140 14.76 6.11 -7.55
C VAL A 140 15.46 5.98 -8.90
N TYR A 141 14.66 6.05 -9.97
CA TYR A 141 15.15 6.01 -11.34
C TYR A 141 15.19 7.44 -11.88
N PHE A 142 16.38 7.90 -12.26
CA PHE A 142 16.59 9.16 -12.98
C PHE A 142 17.19 8.84 -14.33
N PHE A 143 16.36 8.72 -15.37
CA PHE A 143 16.75 8.38 -16.74
C PHE A 143 17.59 7.08 -16.82
N THR A 144 18.91 7.18 -16.68
CA THR A 144 19.89 6.08 -16.75
C THR A 144 20.49 5.72 -15.38
N HIS A 145 20.27 6.55 -14.35
CA HIS A 145 20.84 6.36 -13.03
C HIS A 145 19.85 5.70 -12.07
N LEU A 146 20.32 4.64 -11.41
CA LEU A 146 19.60 3.95 -10.35
C LEU A 146 20.21 4.32 -9.00
N ILE A 147 19.45 5.04 -8.18
CA ILE A 147 19.80 5.31 -6.79
C ILE A 147 18.94 4.39 -5.92
N SER A 148 19.58 3.56 -5.10
CA SER A 148 18.88 2.73 -4.12
C SER A 148 18.99 3.38 -2.75
N PHE A 149 17.86 3.56 -2.09
CA PHE A 149 17.81 4.02 -0.71
C PHE A 149 18.45 2.98 0.21
N SER A 150 19.00 3.43 1.34
CA SER A 150 19.39 2.53 2.42
C SER A 150 18.14 1.80 2.97
N PRO A 151 18.31 0.68 3.69
CA PRO A 151 17.18 0.01 4.34
C PRO A 151 16.39 0.92 5.30
N ILE A 152 17.10 1.80 6.02
CA ILE A 152 16.49 2.74 6.97
C ILE A 152 15.67 3.79 6.23
N THR A 153 16.25 4.42 5.21
CA THR A 153 15.55 5.45 4.42
C THR A 153 14.40 4.88 3.59
N SER A 154 14.50 3.62 3.15
CA SER A 154 13.41 2.91 2.49
C SER A 154 12.22 2.68 3.42
N LYS A 155 12.47 2.23 4.66
CA LYS A 155 11.41 2.08 5.67
C LYS A 155 10.78 3.42 6.05
N ALA A 156 11.60 4.45 6.27
CA ALA A 156 11.11 5.79 6.56
C ALA A 156 10.21 6.31 5.43
N TRP A 157 10.62 6.12 4.17
CA TRP A 157 9.81 6.47 3.01
C TRP A 157 8.47 5.76 2.97
N LEU A 158 8.45 4.45 3.21
CA LEU A 158 7.21 3.66 3.25
C LEU A 158 6.29 4.09 4.40
N TYR A 159 6.83 4.40 5.58
CA TYR A 159 6.02 4.92 6.68
C TYR A 159 5.42 6.29 6.36
N ILE A 160 6.23 7.21 5.82
CA ILE A 160 5.76 8.54 5.40
C ILE A 160 4.70 8.39 4.30
N GLY A 161 4.94 7.56 3.29
CA GLY A 161 4.00 7.26 2.22
C GLY A 161 2.69 6.67 2.75
N SER A 162 2.76 5.70 3.67
CA SER A 162 1.59 5.10 4.31
C SER A 162 0.77 6.13 5.08
N PHE A 163 1.44 7.00 5.85
CA PHE A 163 0.80 8.06 6.60
C PHE A 163 0.10 9.06 5.67
N LEU A 164 0.80 9.57 4.64
CA LEU A 164 0.22 10.52 3.69
C LEU A 164 -0.95 9.93 2.90
N SER A 165 -0.84 8.67 2.46
CA SER A 165 -1.94 7.95 1.80
C SER A 165 -3.14 7.77 2.72
N PHE A 166 -2.92 7.44 3.99
CA PHE A 166 -3.99 7.36 4.98
C PHE A 166 -4.67 8.71 5.21
N SER A 167 -3.89 9.79 5.35
CA SER A 167 -4.42 11.14 5.51
C SER A 167 -5.29 11.56 4.32
N LEU A 168 -4.86 11.31 3.08
CA LEU A 168 -5.67 11.58 1.89
C LEU A 168 -6.97 10.77 1.86
N LEU A 169 -6.94 9.50 2.31
CA LEU A 169 -8.15 8.68 2.42
C LEU A 169 -9.13 9.23 3.48
N CYS A 170 -8.61 9.71 4.60
CA CYS A 170 -9.43 10.36 5.62
C CYS A 170 -10.04 11.66 5.09
N GLU A 171 -9.27 12.49 4.40
CA GLU A 171 -9.76 13.74 3.80
C GLU A 171 -10.89 13.47 2.79
N MET A 172 -10.74 12.43 1.96
CA MET A 172 -11.76 11.99 1.00
C MET A 172 -13.11 11.68 1.67
N ILE A 173 -13.14 11.29 2.94
CA ILE A 173 -14.36 10.86 3.64
C ILE A 173 -14.93 11.96 4.52
N ILE A 174 -14.06 12.78 5.11
CA ILE A 174 -14.44 13.81 6.08
C ILE A 174 -14.90 15.09 5.36
N PHE A 175 -14.21 15.50 4.29
CA PHE A 175 -14.41 16.81 3.65
C PHE A 175 -15.23 16.77 2.36
N VAL A 176 -15.70 15.58 1.97
CA VAL A 176 -16.71 15.40 0.91
C VAL A 176 -18.08 15.25 1.55
#